data_AF-A0A662YPA5-F1
#
_entry.id   AF-A0A662YPA5-F1
#
_cell.length_a   1.000
_cell.length_b   1.000
_cell.length_c   1.000
_cell.angle_alpha   90.00
_cell.angle_beta   90.00
_cell.angle_gamma   90.00
#
_symmetry.space_group_name_H-M   'P 1'
#
loop_
_entity.id
_entity.type
_entity.pdbx_description
1 polymer ?
#
loop_
_entity_poly.entity_id
_entity_poly.type
_entity_poly.pdbx_seq_one_letter_code
_entity_poly.pdbx_strand_id
1 'polypeptide(L)'
;MSDHFQSLDMQLATAIDRVQSVISVLQHKRTEEAWEDIWSSANDLCGWAGIDIVQNQQVRRRAQPRHLQDFIVNSQTVEGQPLAMSDDYRNHCFYPVIDNLVNEMNQRFSRDSCNILKGVSAWPSTMGFAKKNWLPNFLKWS
;
A
#
# COMPACT_ATOMS: atom_id res chain seq x y z
N MET A 1 -0.48 0.41 -37.03
CA MET A 1 0.48 1.00 -36.06
C MET A 1 -0.20 2.10 -35.24
N SER A 2 -0.88 3.08 -35.87
CA SER A 2 -1.63 4.14 -35.18
C SER A 2 -2.69 3.63 -34.19
N ASP A 3 -3.52 2.66 -34.59
CA ASP A 3 -4.63 2.17 -33.74
C ASP A 3 -4.16 1.54 -32.42
N HIS A 4 -2.96 0.96 -32.40
CA HIS A 4 -2.41 0.32 -31.20
C HIS A 4 -2.00 1.37 -30.15
N PHE A 5 -1.34 2.46 -30.56
CA PHE A 5 -0.99 3.56 -29.66
C PHE A 5 -2.23 4.28 -29.12
N GLN A 6 -3.21 4.53 -29.98
CA GLN A 6 -4.49 5.11 -29.57
C GLN A 6 -5.24 4.22 -28.58
N SER A 7 -5.19 2.89 -28.75
CA SER A 7 -5.79 1.94 -27.81
C SER A 7 -5.09 1.94 -26.44
N LEU A 8 -3.77 2.10 -26.42
CA LEU A 8 -2.96 2.11 -25.20
C LEU A 8 -3.19 3.39 -24.39
N ASP A 9 -3.25 4.54 -25.06
CA ASP A 9 -3.59 5.83 -24.46
C ASP A 9 -4.99 5.79 -23.85
N MET A 10 -5.96 5.19 -24.55
CA MET A 10 -7.33 5.00 -24.06
C MET A 10 -7.40 4.08 -22.83
N GLN A 11 -6.63 2.98 -22.81
CA GLN A 11 -6.54 2.08 -21.67
C GLN A 11 -5.93 2.77 -20.44
N LEU A 12 -4.90 3.57 -20.65
CA LEU A 12 -4.25 4.31 -19.56
C LEU A 12 -5.17 5.40 -18.99
N ALA A 13 -5.89 6.15 -19.83
CA ALA A 13 -6.87 7.14 -19.37
C ALA A 13 -7.97 6.47 -18.51
N THR A 14 -8.49 5.32 -18.98
CA THR A 14 -9.49 4.55 -18.23
C THR A 14 -8.94 4.04 -16.88
N ALA A 15 -7.67 3.62 -16.83
CA ALA A 15 -7.04 3.19 -15.59
C ALA A 15 -6.88 4.35 -14.59
N ILE A 16 -6.50 5.54 -15.07
CA ILE A 16 -6.38 6.74 -14.25
C ILE A 16 -7.75 7.13 -13.67
N ASP A 17 -8.82 7.11 -14.48
CA ASP A 17 -10.16 7.43 -14.01
C ASP A 17 -10.63 6.47 -12.91
N ARG A 18 -10.33 5.17 -13.06
CA ARG A 18 -10.63 4.16 -12.03
C ARG A 18 -9.88 4.43 -10.73
N VAL A 19 -8.60 4.79 -10.82
CA VAL A 19 -7.80 5.16 -9.63
C VAL A 19 -8.40 6.37 -8.93
N GLN A 20 -8.77 7.42 -9.68
CA GLN A 20 -9.39 8.61 -9.11
C GLN A 20 -10.72 8.29 -8.42
N SER A 21 -11.54 7.44 -9.04
CA SER A 21 -12.78 6.96 -8.41
C SER A 21 -12.53 6.25 -7.08
N VAL A 22 -11.53 5.37 -7.02
CA VAL A 22 -11.16 4.67 -5.78
C VAL A 22 -10.67 5.65 -4.71
N ILE A 23 -9.86 6.65 -5.07
CA ILE A 23 -9.42 7.71 -4.14
C ILE A 23 -10.63 8.44 -3.56
N SER A 24 -11.59 8.83 -4.40
CA SER A 24 -12.80 9.52 -3.94
C SER A 24 -13.64 8.65 -2.99
N VAL A 25 -13.77 7.35 -3.28
CA VAL A 25 -14.49 6.42 -2.40
C VAL A 25 -13.79 6.27 -1.05
N LEU A 26 -12.46 6.12 -1.04
CA LEU A 26 -11.69 6.01 0.20
C LEU A 26 -11.84 7.27 1.07
N GLN A 27 -11.77 8.46 0.45
CA GLN A 27 -11.99 9.73 1.14
C GLN A 27 -13.41 9.84 1.69
N HIS A 28 -14.43 9.40 0.95
CA HIS A 28 -15.81 9.40 1.42
C HIS A 28 -16.06 8.41 2.56
N LYS A 29 -15.27 7.33 2.63
CA LYS A 29 -15.30 6.36 3.73
C LYS A 29 -14.52 6.81 4.97
N ARG A 30 -13.81 7.94 4.91
CA ARG A 30 -13.13 8.54 6.07
C ARG A 30 -14.13 9.28 6.99
N THR A 31 -15.17 8.58 7.43
CA THR A 31 -16.25 9.13 8.25
C THR A 31 -16.52 8.24 9.45
N GLU A 32 -17.17 8.83 10.45
CA GLU A 32 -17.56 8.12 11.67
C GLU A 32 -18.56 7.00 11.38
N GLU A 33 -19.52 7.24 10.49
CA GLU A 33 -20.52 6.25 10.08
C GLU A 33 -19.87 5.00 9.45
N ALA A 34 -18.91 5.21 8.55
CA ALA A 34 -18.19 4.10 7.93
C ALA A 34 -17.30 3.34 8.94
N TRP A 35 -16.79 4.02 9.97
CA TRP A 35 -16.11 3.37 11.07
C TRP A 35 -17.06 2.48 11.87
N GLU A 36 -18.22 3.00 12.29
CA GLU A 36 -19.20 2.26 13.06
C GLU A 36 -19.68 1.00 12.32
N ASP A 37 -19.90 1.09 11.00
CA ASP A 37 -20.25 -0.08 10.17
C ASP A 37 -19.19 -1.18 10.23
N ILE A 38 -17.91 -0.80 10.06
CA ILE A 38 -16.77 -1.73 10.06
C ILE A 38 -16.54 -2.29 11.46
N TRP A 39 -16.65 -1.44 12.47
CA TRP A 39 -16.48 -1.81 13.87
C TRP A 39 -17.59 -2.78 14.31
N SER A 40 -18.86 -2.51 13.98
CA SER A 40 -19.96 -3.44 14.24
C SER A 40 -19.75 -4.77 13.55
N SER A 41 -19.41 -4.76 12.25
CA SER A 41 -19.16 -5.98 11.48
C SER A 41 -18.01 -6.81 12.07
N ALA A 42 -16.95 -6.14 12.55
CA ALA A 42 -15.82 -6.79 13.19
C ALA A 42 -16.22 -7.41 14.55
N ASN A 43 -17.01 -6.69 15.36
CA ASN A 43 -17.53 -7.22 16.62
C ASN A 43 -18.45 -8.42 16.39
N ASP A 44 -19.33 -8.37 15.39
CA ASP A 44 -20.22 -9.47 15.03
C ASP A 44 -19.43 -10.72 14.60
N LEU A 45 -18.39 -10.53 13.78
CA LEU A 45 -17.51 -11.62 13.34
C LEU A 45 -16.73 -12.23 14.52
N CYS A 46 -16.22 -11.38 15.42
CA CYS A 46 -15.53 -11.83 16.63
C CYS A 46 -16.49 -12.57 17.57
N GLY A 47 -17.72 -12.08 17.75
CA GLY A 47 -18.76 -12.75 18.52
C GLY A 47 -19.11 -14.12 17.95
N TRP A 48 -19.25 -14.22 16.63
CA TRP A 48 -19.46 -15.50 15.94
C TRP A 48 -18.28 -16.47 16.12
N ALA A 49 -17.05 -15.96 16.09
CA ALA A 49 -15.84 -16.76 16.27
C ALA A 49 -15.49 -17.06 17.74
N GLY A 50 -16.23 -16.51 18.71
CA GLY A 50 -15.93 -16.62 20.14
C GLY A 50 -14.65 -15.89 20.57
N ILE A 51 -14.23 -14.89 19.81
CA ILE A 51 -13.06 -14.05 20.11
C ILE A 51 -13.51 -12.86 20.95
N ASP A 52 -13.01 -12.74 22.16
CA ASP A 52 -13.27 -11.59 23.01
C ASP A 52 -12.24 -10.47 22.73
N ILE A 53 -12.70 -9.41 22.08
CA ILE A 53 -11.88 -8.25 21.69
C ILE A 53 -11.32 -7.53 22.94
N VAL A 54 -12.00 -7.64 24.08
CA VAL A 54 -11.61 -6.97 25.33
C VAL A 54 -10.48 -7.73 26.06
N GLN A 55 -10.37 -9.05 25.88
CA GLN A 55 -9.46 -9.89 26.69
C GLN A 55 -8.02 -9.94 26.21
N ASN A 56 -7.72 -9.53 24.97
CA ASN A 56 -6.34 -9.57 24.44
C ASN A 56 -5.46 -8.39 24.92
N GLN A 57 -5.95 -7.60 25.88
CA GLN A 57 -5.27 -6.46 26.50
C GLN A 57 -4.07 -6.87 27.38
N GLN A 58 -3.89 -8.16 27.66
CA GLN A 58 -2.64 -8.64 28.28
C GLN A 58 -1.55 -8.76 27.22
N VAL A 59 -1.07 -7.61 26.73
CA VAL A 59 0.24 -7.53 26.08
C VAL A 59 1.22 -8.15 27.06
N ARG A 60 1.78 -9.31 26.71
CA ARG A 60 2.85 -9.95 27.48
C ARG A 60 3.97 -8.93 27.59
N ARG A 61 4.09 -8.25 28.74
CA ARG A 61 5.25 -7.42 29.03
C ARG A 61 6.46 -8.33 28.87
N ARG A 62 7.30 -8.06 27.87
CA ARG A 62 8.53 -8.81 27.69
C ARG A 62 9.35 -8.58 28.96
N ALA A 63 9.44 -9.59 29.81
CA ALA A 63 10.25 -9.50 31.00
C ALA A 63 11.69 -9.20 30.57
N GLN A 64 12.28 -8.15 31.14
CA GLN A 64 13.67 -7.79 30.87
C GLN A 64 14.55 -9.01 31.17
N PRO A 65 15.42 -9.41 30.24
CA PRO A 65 16.36 -10.50 30.49
C PRO A 65 17.15 -10.22 31.77
N ARG A 66 17.27 -11.20 32.67
CA ARG A 66 17.89 -11.02 34.00
C ARG A 66 19.29 -10.39 33.97
N HIS A 67 20.03 -10.59 32.88
CA HIS A 67 21.39 -10.06 32.69
C HIS A 67 21.43 -8.58 32.25
N LEU A 68 20.28 -7.95 31.96
CA LEU A 68 20.18 -6.55 31.57
C LEU A 68 19.56 -5.67 32.66
N GLN A 69 19.23 -6.20 33.83
CA GLN A 69 18.53 -5.47 34.90
C GLN A 69 19.34 -4.28 35.45
N ASP A 70 20.67 -4.35 35.41
CA ASP A 70 21.56 -3.27 35.87
C ASP A 70 21.90 -2.25 34.77
N PHE A 71 21.33 -2.40 33.57
CA PHE A 71 21.54 -1.47 32.46
C PHE A 71 20.26 -0.69 32.18
N ILE A 72 20.36 0.64 32.16
CA ILE A 72 19.25 1.51 31.76
C ILE A 72 19.09 1.41 30.25
N VAL A 73 18.16 0.57 29.79
CA VAL A 73 17.76 0.52 28.39
C VAL A 73 16.81 1.68 28.14
N ASN A 74 17.34 2.82 27.68
CA ASN A 74 16.53 3.92 27.15
C ASN A 74 16.01 3.55 25.75
N SER A 75 15.11 2.56 25.66
CA SER A 75 14.42 2.32 24.41
C SER A 75 13.29 3.34 24.29
N GLN A 76 13.44 4.31 23.38
CA GLN A 76 12.32 5.09 22.84
C GLN A 76 11.48 4.22 21.87
N THR A 77 11.23 2.96 22.24
CA THR A 77 10.19 2.19 21.58
C THR A 77 8.92 2.79 22.10
N VAL A 78 8.19 3.52 21.25
CA VAL A 78 6.82 3.92 21.54
C VAL A 78 6.11 2.63 21.96
N GLU A 79 5.94 2.44 23.26
CA GLU A 79 5.07 1.41 23.81
C GLU A 79 3.70 1.80 23.29
N GLY A 80 3.27 1.17 22.20
CA GLY A 80 1.95 1.40 21.65
C GLY A 80 0.98 1.22 22.80
N GLN A 81 0.34 2.31 23.23
CA GLN A 81 -0.68 2.24 24.26
C GLN A 81 -1.68 1.17 23.82
N PRO A 82 -2.15 0.30 24.73
CA PRO A 82 -3.16 -0.67 24.37
C PRO A 82 -4.32 0.08 23.72
N LEU A 83 -4.63 -0.23 22.46
CA LEU A 83 -5.82 0.28 21.79
C LEU A 83 -6.98 -0.38 22.52
N ALA A 84 -7.48 0.28 23.57
CA ALA A 84 -8.37 -0.32 24.55
C ALA A 84 -9.83 0.01 24.25
N MET A 85 -10.05 1.11 23.53
CA MET A 85 -11.37 1.61 23.17
C MET A 85 -11.55 1.65 21.64
N SER A 86 -12.81 1.55 21.18
CA SER A 86 -13.18 1.72 19.77
C SER A 86 -12.55 2.99 19.17
N ASP A 87 -12.59 4.09 19.94
CA ASP A 87 -11.98 5.37 19.57
C ASP A 87 -10.47 5.29 19.33
N ASP A 88 -9.75 4.43 20.06
CA ASP A 88 -8.31 4.25 19.87
C ASP A 88 -8.02 3.62 18.51
N TYR A 89 -8.75 2.55 18.14
CA TYR A 89 -8.64 1.92 16.83
C TYR A 89 -9.07 2.86 15.71
N ARG A 90 -10.11 3.66 15.94
CA ARG A 90 -10.57 4.66 14.97
C ARG A 90 -9.48 5.68 14.66
N ASN A 91 -8.90 6.26 15.70
CA ASN A 91 -7.96 7.37 15.58
C ASN A 91 -6.54 6.93 15.20
N HIS A 92 -6.11 5.74 15.62
CA HIS A 92 -4.73 5.27 15.41
C HIS A 92 -4.59 4.20 14.34
N CYS A 93 -5.70 3.61 13.86
CA CYS A 93 -5.68 2.63 12.78
C CYS A 93 -6.57 3.05 11.62
N PHE A 94 -7.87 3.22 11.84
CA PHE A 94 -8.83 3.43 10.74
C PHE A 94 -8.53 4.69 9.91
N TYR A 95 -8.52 5.88 10.53
CA TYR A 95 -8.24 7.11 9.81
C TYR A 95 -6.82 7.14 9.23
N PRO A 96 -5.75 6.78 9.98
CA PRO A 96 -4.40 6.75 9.42
C PRO A 96 -4.24 5.78 8.24
N VAL A 97 -4.91 4.61 8.26
CA VAL A 97 -4.84 3.66 7.14
C VAL A 97 -5.49 4.24 5.89
N ILE A 98 -6.67 4.86 6.01
CA ILE A 98 -7.32 5.51 4.87
C ILE A 98 -6.45 6.65 4.33
N ASP A 99 -5.93 7.49 5.22
CA ASP A 99 -5.07 8.63 4.85
C ASP A 99 -3.80 8.16 4.12
N ASN A 100 -3.18 7.09 4.61
CA ASN A 100 -2.01 6.49 3.97
C ASN A 100 -2.32 5.87 2.61
N LEU A 101 -3.44 5.14 2.47
CA LEU A 101 -3.86 4.58 1.19
C LEU A 101 -4.10 5.67 0.15
N VAL A 102 -4.79 6.74 0.55
CA VAL A 102 -5.04 7.91 -0.31
C VAL A 102 -3.72 8.58 -0.71
N ASN A 103 -2.80 8.78 0.24
CA ASN A 103 -1.51 9.40 -0.04
C ASN A 103 -0.66 8.55 -0.99
N GLU A 104 -0.52 7.26 -0.72
CA GLU A 104 0.21 6.31 -1.57
C GLU A 104 -0.36 6.24 -2.98
N MET A 105 -1.69 6.19 -3.11
CA MET A 105 -2.34 6.20 -4.42
C MET A 105 -2.07 7.50 -5.18
N ASN A 106 -2.17 8.65 -4.52
CA ASN A 106 -1.87 9.94 -5.13
C ASN A 106 -0.40 10.05 -5.57
N GLN A 107 0.54 9.50 -4.80
CA GLN A 107 1.95 9.48 -5.18
C GLN A 107 2.21 8.55 -6.38
N ARG A 108 1.72 7.30 -6.32
CA ARG A 108 1.95 6.29 -7.36
C ARG A 108 1.30 6.62 -8.70
N PHE A 109 0.13 7.25 -8.67
CA PHE A 109 -0.60 7.68 -9.85
C PHE A 109 -0.53 9.19 -10.07
N SER A 110 0.50 9.84 -9.51
CA SER A 110 0.79 11.23 -9.81
C SER A 110 0.98 11.43 -11.31
N ARG A 111 0.78 12.66 -11.77
CA ARG A 111 0.94 13.01 -13.20
C ARG A 111 2.34 12.62 -13.71
N ASP A 112 3.37 12.79 -12.88
CA ASP A 112 4.75 12.48 -13.20
C ASP A 112 4.99 10.97 -13.29
N SER A 113 4.48 10.19 -12.33
CA SER A 113 4.55 8.72 -12.37
C SER A 113 3.76 8.14 -13.56
N CYS A 114 2.60 8.70 -13.88
CA CYS A 114 1.82 8.31 -15.05
C CYS A 114 2.53 8.68 -16.37
N ASN A 115 3.24 9.81 -16.43
CA ASN A 115 4.03 10.20 -17.60
C ASN A 115 5.22 9.25 -17.83
N ILE A 116 5.85 8.74 -16.77
CA ILE A 116 6.87 7.68 -16.87
C ILE A 116 6.24 6.39 -17.42
N LEU A 117 5.07 6.00 -16.92
CA LEU A 117 4.33 4.83 -17.44
C LEU A 117 4.01 4.96 -18.94
N LYS A 118 3.61 6.16 -19.38
CA LYS A 118 3.42 6.46 -20.82
C LYS A 118 4.70 6.23 -21.61
N GLY A 119 5.84 6.70 -21.10
CA GLY A 119 7.15 6.49 -21.72
C GLY A 119 7.54 5.01 -21.86
N VAL A 120 7.27 4.19 -20.84
CA VAL A 120 7.51 2.73 -20.88
C VAL A 120 6.59 2.04 -21.89
N SER A 121 5.33 2.48 -21.95
CA SER A 121 4.32 1.94 -22.87
C SER A 121 4.55 2.36 -24.34
N ALA A 122 5.26 3.48 -24.55
CA ALA A 122 5.72 3.96 -25.84
C ALA A 122 7.04 3.32 -26.30
N TRP A 123 7.65 2.44 -25.47
CA TRP A 123 8.79 1.66 -25.91
C TRP A 123 8.34 0.77 -27.08
N PRO A 124 8.98 0.88 -28.26
CA PRO A 124 8.60 0.03 -29.37
C PRO A 124 8.93 -1.41 -28.98
N SER A 125 7.92 -2.20 -28.62
CA SER A 125 8.00 -3.65 -28.79
C SER A 125 7.91 -3.98 -30.28
N THR A 126 8.69 -3.30 -31.11
CA THR A 126 8.93 -3.69 -32.50
C THR A 126 10.31 -4.29 -32.58
N MET A 127 10.30 -5.62 -32.48
CA MET A 127 10.99 -6.53 -33.39
C MET A 127 12.50 -6.33 -33.60
N GLY A 128 13.31 -7.32 -33.23
CA GLY A 128 14.54 -7.60 -34.00
C GLY A 128 15.88 -7.56 -33.26
N PHE A 129 15.93 -7.29 -31.95
CA PHE A 129 17.22 -7.33 -31.24
C PHE A 129 17.84 -8.74 -31.17
N ALA A 130 17.07 -9.80 -31.45
CA ALA A 130 17.52 -11.18 -31.37
C ALA A 130 17.13 -12.05 -32.57
N LYS A 131 17.34 -11.57 -33.82
CA LYS A 131 17.37 -12.47 -34.98
C LYS A 131 18.71 -12.39 -35.73
N LYS A 132 19.54 -13.41 -35.46
CA LYS A 132 20.64 -13.98 -36.25
C LYS A 132 21.78 -13.05 -36.73
N ASN A 133 23.00 -13.41 -36.28
CA ASN A 133 24.28 -13.35 -37.00
C ASN A 133 24.99 -11.99 -37.22
N TRP A 134 25.42 -11.31 -36.15
CA TRP A 134 26.41 -10.21 -36.28
C TRP A 134 27.64 -10.29 -35.37
N LEU A 135 28.03 -11.49 -34.94
CA LEU A 135 29.40 -11.72 -34.46
C LEU A 135 30.02 -12.86 -35.27
N PRO A 136 30.76 -12.52 -36.32
CA PRO A 136 32.18 -12.84 -36.26
C PRO A 136 32.99 -11.77 -36.99
N ASN A 137 33.45 -10.71 -36.31
CA ASN A 137 34.56 -9.90 -36.82
C ASN A 137 35.27 -9.00 -35.79
N PHE A 138 34.98 -9.12 -34.49
CA PHE A 138 35.63 -8.27 -33.47
C PHE A 138 36.91 -8.85 -32.87
N LEU A 139 37.58 -9.79 -33.56
CA LEU A 139 38.90 -10.31 -33.19
C LEU A 139 39.75 -10.57 -34.43
N LYS A 140 39.99 -9.55 -35.25
CA LYS A 140 41.19 -9.44 -36.08
C LYS A 140 41.35 -7.97 -36.42
N TRP A 141 42.12 -7.20 -35.65
CA TRP A 141 43.01 -6.13 -36.11
C TRP A 141 43.89 -5.74 -34.90
N SER A 142 45.17 -6.11 -35.04
CA SER A 142 46.40 -5.83 -34.27
C SER A 142 46.32 -5.40 -32.81
#